data_AF-A0A8H8DGV0-F1
#
_entry.id   AF-A0A8H8DGV0-F1
#
_cell.length_a   1.000
_cell.length_b   1.000
_cell.length_c   1.000
_cell.angle_alpha   90.00
_cell.angle_beta   90.00
_cell.angle_gamma   90.00
#
_symmetry.space_group_name_H-M   'P 1'
#
loop_
_entity.id
_entity.type
_entity.pdbx_description
1 polymer ?
#
loop_
_entity_poly.entity_id
_entity_poly.type
_entity_poly.pdbx_seq_one_letter_code
_entity_poly.pdbx_strand_id
1 'polypeptide(L)'
;MNSLLQEALMNTKHVSQAAIIRRKDGLVKAKSPNFQLGPNELAKVVNIFDNPTSVREDGGAVLVMDTPYKAVRCDQLSIYAKNVG
;
A
#
# COMPACT_ATOMS: atom_id res chain seq x y z
N MET A 1 -16.54 -10.37 -9.11
CA MET A 1 -15.86 -9.10 -9.45
C MET A 1 -14.46 -9.05 -8.81
N ASN A 2 -13.63 -10.07 -9.09
CA ASN A 2 -12.26 -10.23 -8.53
C ASN A 2 -11.26 -10.73 -9.60
N SER A 3 -11.65 -10.74 -10.89
CA SER A 3 -10.84 -11.30 -11.98
C SER A 3 -9.65 -10.42 -12.34
N LEU A 4 -9.83 -9.09 -12.41
CA LEU A 4 -8.78 -8.19 -12.86
C LEU A 4 -7.53 -8.22 -11.98
N LEU A 5 -7.69 -8.14 -10.65
CA LEU A 5 -6.55 -8.18 -9.73
C LEU A 5 -5.84 -9.54 -9.76
N GLN A 6 -6.61 -10.63 -9.86
CA GLN A 6 -6.07 -11.98 -9.98
C GLN A 6 -5.28 -12.17 -11.28
N GLU A 7 -5.85 -11.79 -12.42
CA GLU A 7 -5.25 -11.98 -13.74
C GLU A 7 -4.07 -11.04 -13.99
N ALA A 8 -4.22 -9.75 -13.67
CA ALA A 8 -3.22 -8.73 -13.99
C ALA A 8 -2.03 -8.70 -13.02
N LEU A 9 -2.21 -9.12 -11.77
CA LEU A 9 -1.15 -9.08 -10.74
C LEU A 9 -0.79 -10.47 -10.25
N MET A 10 -1.75 -11.22 -9.68
CA MET A 10 -1.43 -12.46 -8.95
C MET A 10 -0.94 -13.58 -9.87
N ASN A 11 -1.53 -13.72 -11.05
CA ASN A 11 -1.16 -14.76 -12.02
C ASN A 11 0.22 -14.52 -12.67
N THR A 12 0.75 -13.29 -12.58
CA THR A 12 2.10 -12.97 -13.06
C THR A 12 3.20 -13.62 -12.22
N LYS A 13 2.87 -14.07 -10.99
CA LYS A 13 3.83 -14.61 -9.99
C LYS A 13 4.90 -13.64 -9.51
N HIS A 14 4.82 -12.35 -9.86
CA HIS A 14 5.72 -11.31 -9.36
C HIS A 14 5.12 -10.53 -8.18
N VAL A 15 3.82 -10.67 -7.92
CA VAL A 15 3.10 -10.02 -6.82
C VAL A 15 2.42 -11.08 -5.96
N SER A 16 2.75 -11.11 -4.67
CA SER A 16 2.23 -12.11 -3.72
C SER A 16 0.90 -11.71 -3.09
N GLN A 17 0.65 -10.42 -2.92
CA GLN A 17 -0.59 -9.85 -2.40
C GLN A 17 -0.86 -8.48 -3.02
N ALA A 18 -2.12 -8.14 -3.23
CA ALA A 18 -2.51 -6.86 -3.83
C ALA A 18 -3.90 -6.40 -3.37
N ALA A 19 -4.13 -5.09 -3.43
CA ALA A 19 -5.44 -4.49 -3.26
C ALA A 19 -5.62 -3.25 -4.14
N ILE A 20 -6.87 -2.95 -4.48
CA ILE A 20 -7.27 -1.69 -5.12
C ILE A 20 -8.02 -0.88 -4.07
N ILE A 21 -7.45 0.27 -3.73
CA ILE A 21 -7.98 1.18 -2.70
C ILE A 21 -8.32 2.51 -3.38
N ARG A 22 -9.51 3.03 -3.10
CA ARG A 22 -9.92 4.33 -3.60
C ARG A 22 -9.34 5.43 -2.69
N ARG A 23 -8.46 6.29 -3.23
CA ARG A 23 -7.79 7.35 -2.45
C ARG A 23 -8.74 8.30 -1.72
N LYS A 24 -9.88 8.68 -2.31
CA LYS A 24 -10.76 9.71 -1.74
C LYS A 24 -11.33 9.38 -0.34
N ASP A 25 -11.51 8.10 -0.04
CA ASP A 25 -12.22 7.63 1.16
C ASP A 25 -11.66 6.32 1.72
N GLY A 26 -10.51 5.86 1.20
CA GLY A 26 -9.92 4.60 1.60
C GLY A 26 -10.74 3.36 1.23
N LEU A 27 -11.81 3.46 0.43
CA LEU A 27 -12.64 2.28 0.17
C LEU A 27 -11.86 1.19 -0.58
N VAL A 28 -11.75 0.00 0.02
CA VAL A 28 -11.17 -1.19 -0.63
C VAL A 28 -12.15 -1.72 -1.67
N LYS A 29 -11.78 -1.66 -2.95
CA LYS A 29 -12.58 -2.12 -4.09
C LYS A 29 -12.36 -3.59 -4.43
N ALA A 30 -11.13 -4.07 -4.23
CA ALA A 30 -10.73 -5.44 -4.44
C ALA A 30 -9.47 -5.73 -3.61
N LYS A 31 -9.27 -6.99 -3.25
CA LYS A 31 -8.06 -7.45 -2.56
C LYS A 31 -7.82 -8.94 -2.78
N SER A 32 -6.55 -9.35 -2.76
CA SER A 32 -6.18 -10.77 -2.72
C SER A 32 -6.61 -11.39 -1.39
N PRO A 33 -6.72 -12.73 -1.31
CA PRO A 33 -6.90 -13.43 -0.03
C PRO A 33 -5.87 -12.99 1.00
N ASN A 34 -6.30 -12.90 2.26
CA ASN A 34 -5.48 -12.54 3.44
C ASN A 34 -4.88 -11.12 3.47
N PHE A 35 -5.01 -10.32 2.42
CA PHE A 35 -4.62 -8.91 2.48
C PHE A 35 -5.60 -8.15 3.39
N GLN A 36 -5.13 -7.53 4.46
CA GLN A 36 -5.98 -6.79 5.40
C GLN A 36 -5.25 -5.55 5.91
N LEU A 37 -5.75 -4.36 5.54
CA LEU A 37 -5.29 -3.10 6.10
C LEU A 37 -6.34 -2.59 7.08
N GLY A 38 -5.91 -2.24 8.30
CA GLY A 38 -6.78 -1.57 9.26
C GLY A 38 -7.17 -0.16 8.78
N PRO A 39 -8.30 0.42 9.21
CA PRO A 39 -8.71 1.77 8.81
C PRO A 39 -7.65 2.84 9.09
N ASN A 40 -6.94 2.71 10.21
CA ASN A 40 -5.86 3.62 10.60
C ASN A 40 -4.63 3.50 9.68
N GLU A 41 -4.24 2.28 9.32
CA GLU A 41 -3.13 2.04 8.38
C GLU A 41 -3.47 2.58 7.00
N LEU A 42 -4.71 2.35 6.56
CA LEU A 42 -5.22 2.79 5.28
C LEU A 42 -5.22 4.32 5.17
N ALA A 43 -5.69 5.01 6.21
CA ALA A 43 -5.63 6.47 6.28
C ALA A 43 -4.18 6.99 6.23
N LYS A 44 -3.26 6.33 6.94
CA LYS A 44 -1.83 6.67 6.87
C LYS A 44 -1.30 6.50 5.45
N VAL A 45 -1.54 5.35 4.80
CA VAL A 45 -1.07 5.08 3.43
C VAL A 45 -1.63 6.09 2.44
N VAL A 46 -2.91 6.45 2.54
CA VAL A 46 -3.53 7.48 1.68
C VAL A 46 -2.88 8.85 1.90
N ASN A 47 -2.69 9.25 3.16
CA ASN A 47 -2.10 10.55 3.52
C ASN A 47 -0.66 10.72 3.02
N ILE A 48 0.11 9.64 2.86
CA ILE A 48 1.48 9.71 2.34
C ILE A 48 1.50 10.28 0.92
N PHE A 49 0.50 9.97 0.09
CA PHE A 49 0.47 10.54 -1.25
C PHE A 49 0.11 12.04 -1.25
N ASP A 50 -0.51 12.55 -0.19
CA ASP A 50 -0.83 13.98 -0.04
C ASP A 50 0.34 14.74 0.62
N ASN A 51 1.13 14.04 1.45
CA ASN A 51 2.35 14.56 2.06
C ASN A 51 3.54 13.58 1.93
N PRO A 52 4.16 13.43 0.74
CA PRO A 52 5.21 12.43 0.49
C PRO A 52 6.48 12.58 1.33
N THR A 53 6.69 13.73 1.97
CA THR A 53 7.85 13.96 2.85
C THR A 53 7.68 13.29 4.21
N SER A 54 6.46 12.98 4.65
CA SER A 54 6.19 12.41 5.98
C SER A 54 6.87 11.06 6.24
N VAL A 55 7.17 10.29 5.20
CA VAL A 55 7.84 8.99 5.32
C VAL A 55 9.37 9.08 5.33
N ARG A 56 9.92 10.29 5.17
CA ARG A 56 11.37 10.56 5.25
C ARG A 56 11.79 11.18 6.58
N GLU A 57 10.84 11.63 7.38
CA GLU A 57 11.07 12.15 8.74
C GLU A 57 11.52 11.02 9.68
N ASP A 58 12.18 11.39 10.78
CA ASP A 58 12.65 10.41 11.77
C ASP A 58 11.47 9.58 12.31
N GLY A 59 11.58 8.25 12.20
CA GLY A 59 10.50 7.32 12.55
C GLY A 59 9.40 7.16 11.49
N GLY A 60 9.51 7.83 10.33
CA GLY A 60 8.62 7.67 9.19
C GLY A 60 8.75 6.30 8.52
N ALA A 61 7.62 5.62 8.32
CA ALA A 61 7.56 4.34 7.63
C ALA A 61 6.25 4.18 6.86
N VAL A 62 6.27 3.35 5.82
CA VAL A 62 5.07 2.88 5.14
C VAL A 62 4.61 1.62 5.87
N LEU A 63 3.51 1.73 6.63
CA LEU A 63 2.96 0.61 7.40
C LEU A 63 1.94 -0.15 6.55
N VAL A 64 2.17 -1.45 6.35
CA VAL A 64 1.26 -2.33 5.62
C VAL A 64 1.14 -3.65 6.39
N MET A 65 -0.08 -4.00 6.82
CA MET A 65 -0.36 -5.23 7.58
C MET A 65 0.58 -5.37 8.80
N ASP A 66 0.61 -4.32 9.63
CA ASP A 66 1.45 -4.20 10.83
C ASP A 66 2.96 -4.30 10.59
N THR A 67 3.41 -4.32 9.33
CA THR A 67 4.83 -4.42 8.96
C THR A 67 5.34 -3.05 8.49
N PRO A 68 6.37 -2.47 9.13
CA PRO A 68 6.95 -1.22 8.69
C PRO A 68 7.88 -1.44 7.49
N TYR A 69 7.73 -0.62 6.45
CA TYR A 69 8.61 -0.60 5.29
C TYR A 69 9.31 0.76 5.18
N LYS A 70 10.60 0.75 4.83
CA LYS A 70 11.36 1.97 4.56
C LYS A 70 11.09 2.45 3.14
N ALA A 71 10.70 3.71 2.98
CA ALA A 71 10.48 4.31 1.68
C ALA A 71 11.78 4.38 0.87
N VAL A 72 11.74 3.91 -0.38
CA VAL A 72 12.81 3.99 -1.38
C VAL A 72 12.47 5.03 -2.45
N ARG A 73 11.18 5.18 -2.77
CA ARG A 73 10.63 6.25 -3.61
C ARG A 73 9.32 6.72 -3.00
N CYS A 74 9.10 8.03 -3.02
CA CYS A 74 7.84 8.61 -2.57
C CYS A 74 7.59 9.92 -3.32
N ASP A 75 6.49 9.95 -4.07
CA ASP A 75 5.93 11.11 -4.76
C ASP A 75 4.39 11.06 -4.70
N GLN A 76 3.70 12.02 -5.31
CA GLN A 76 2.23 12.14 -5.24
C GLN A 76 1.47 10.99 -5.95
N LEU A 77 2.16 10.20 -6.78
CA LEU A 77 1.57 9.13 -7.60
C LEU A 77 2.12 7.74 -7.26
N SER A 78 3.33 7.65 -6.73
CA SER A 78 4.05 6.40 -6.51
C SER A 78 4.76 6.37 -5.16
N ILE A 79 4.54 5.30 -4.41
CA ILE A 79 5.26 4.98 -3.18
C ILE A 79 5.85 3.59 -3.34
N TYR A 80 7.18 3.49 -3.30
CA TYR A 80 7.89 2.21 -3.23
C TYR A 80 8.60 2.12 -1.90
N ALA A 81 8.38 1.03 -1.18
CA ALA A 81 8.98 0.79 0.11
C ALA A 81 9.54 -0.63 0.18
N LYS A 82 10.64 -0.79 0.91
CA LYS A 82 11.34 -2.05 1.10
C LYS A 82 11.30 -2.43 2.57
N ASN A 83 11.03 -3.71 2.84
CA ASN A 83 11.18 -4.25 4.18
C ASN A 83 12.69 -4.30 4.49
N VAL A 84 13.09 -3.54 5.49
CA VAL A 84 14.43 -3.60 6.09
C VAL A 84 14.28 -4.54 7.28
N GLY A 85 14.28 -5.83 6.99
CA GLY A 85 14.44 -6.87 8.00
C GLY A 85 15.82 -6.79 8.65
#